data_AF-A0A842RRP8-F1
#
_entry.id   AF-A0A842RRP8-F1
#
_cell.length_a   1.000
_cell.length_b   1.000
_cell.length_c   1.000
_cell.angle_alpha   90.00
_cell.angle_beta   90.00
_cell.angle_gamma   90.00
#
_symmetry.space_group_name_H-M   'P 1'
#
loop_
_entity.id
_entity.type
_entity.pdbx_description
1 polymer ?
#
loop_
_entity_poly.entity_id
_entity_poly.type
_entity_poly.pdbx_seq_one_letter_code
_entity_poly.pdbx_strand_id
1 'polypeptide(L)'
;MVLTKEYSKLKGFRKEVRNTHTCPICQKRINIGIEEKLLQQLEKAQNYPYPHLHLHGEPLHAMLCYIDGDMRIRGISGIKSLEFLRDTNTLQQILRKWSNPY
;
A
#
# COMPACT_ATOMS: atom_id res chain seq x y z
N MET A 1 -0.35 25.33 5.98
CA MET A 1 0.54 25.19 4.81
C MET A 1 -0.02 24.06 3.95
N VAL A 2 -0.67 24.43 2.85
CA VAL A 2 -1.42 23.52 1.96
C VAL A 2 -0.46 23.03 0.87
N LEU A 3 -0.11 21.74 0.89
CA LEU A 3 0.60 21.08 -0.20
C LEU A 3 -0.24 19.88 -0.65
N THR A 4 -1.39 20.16 -1.23
CA THR A 4 -2.25 19.16 -1.86
C THR A 4 -2.61 19.67 -3.24
N LYS A 5 -1.90 19.18 -4.26
CA LYS A 5 -2.22 19.16 -5.71
C LYS A 5 -0.90 19.32 -6.46
N GLU A 6 -0.27 18.21 -6.87
CA GLU A 6 0.59 18.11 -8.08
C GLU A 6 1.37 16.78 -8.16
N TYR A 7 0.76 15.64 -7.84
CA TYR A 7 1.35 14.32 -8.16
C TYR A 7 0.44 13.45 -9.03
N SER A 8 -0.45 14.08 -9.80
CA SER A 8 -1.48 13.42 -10.62
C SER A 8 -1.03 13.10 -12.06
N LYS A 9 0.27 13.07 -12.37
CA LYS A 9 0.76 12.93 -13.76
C LYS A 9 1.83 11.86 -13.97
N LEU A 10 1.73 10.71 -13.30
CA LEU A 10 2.45 9.50 -13.72
C LEU A 10 1.45 8.42 -14.14
N LYS A 11 1.54 8.05 -15.43
CA LYS A 11 0.67 7.14 -16.16
C LYS A 11 0.57 5.77 -15.46
N GLY A 12 -0.64 5.48 -15.00
CA GLY A 12 -1.07 4.24 -14.39
C GLY A 12 -2.21 4.63 -13.48
N PHE A 13 -3.46 4.41 -13.91
CA PHE A 13 -4.62 4.74 -13.07
C PHE A 13 -4.45 4.01 -11.72
N ARG A 14 -4.73 4.70 -10.62
CA ARG A 14 -4.56 4.21 -9.25
C ARG A 14 -5.80 4.64 -8.48
N LYS A 15 -6.37 3.73 -7.70
CA LYS A 15 -7.56 4.03 -6.89
C LYS A 15 -7.12 4.25 -5.45
N GLU A 16 -7.42 5.43 -4.93
CA GLU A 16 -7.14 5.79 -3.54
C GLU A 16 -8.05 5.02 -2.59
N VAL A 17 -7.47 4.52 -1.50
CA VAL A 17 -8.23 3.94 -0.39
C VAL A 17 -8.90 5.08 0.36
N ARG A 18 -10.24 5.05 0.43
CA ARG A 18 -11.08 6.18 0.87
C ARG A 18 -10.85 6.60 2.32
N ASN A 19 -10.28 5.73 3.14
CA ASN A 19 -10.03 6.00 4.54
C ASN A 19 -8.53 6.06 4.81
N THR A 20 -8.09 7.19 5.37
CA THR A 20 -6.75 7.30 5.96
C THR A 20 -6.73 6.54 7.28
N HIS A 21 -5.70 5.71 7.46
CA HIS A 21 -5.48 4.98 8.69
C HIS A 21 -4.22 5.46 9.38
N THR A 22 -4.08 5.10 10.65
CA THR A 22 -2.89 5.39 11.44
C THR A 22 -2.05 4.13 11.52
N CYS A 23 -0.78 4.23 11.17
CA CYS A 23 0.14 3.11 11.34
C CYS A 23 0.22 2.73 12.83
N PRO A 24 -0.04 1.46 13.21
CA PRO A 24 -0.03 1.04 14.61
C PRO A 24 1.37 1.07 15.23
N ILE A 25 2.43 1.19 14.42
CA ILE A 25 3.83 1.19 14.85
C ILE A 25 4.33 2.61 15.12
N CYS A 26 4.26 3.51 14.12
CA CYS A 26 4.81 4.87 14.24
C CYS A 26 3.75 5.97 14.44
N GLN A 27 2.47 5.63 14.51
CA GLN A 27 1.35 6.55 14.72
C GLN A 27 1.20 7.66 13.65
N LYS A 28 1.89 7.53 12.49
CA LYS A 28 1.73 8.43 11.35
C LYS A 28 0.47 8.06 10.56
N ARG A 29 -0.24 9.08 10.07
CA ARG A 29 -1.29 8.89 9.07
C ARG A 29 -0.68 8.47 7.75
N ILE A 30 -1.35 7.56 7.08
CA ILE A 30 -0.89 6.95 5.85
C ILE A 30 -1.99 7.00 4.80
N ASN A 31 -1.55 7.24 3.57
CA ASN A 31 -2.39 7.16 2.38
C ASN A 31 -2.00 5.88 1.66
N ILE A 32 -3.00 5.06 1.31
CA ILE A 32 -2.79 3.81 0.57
C ILE A 32 -3.47 3.93 -0.79
N GLY A 33 -2.78 3.47 -1.82
CA GLY A 33 -3.32 3.35 -3.17
C GLY A 33 -3.26 1.90 -3.64
N ILE A 34 -4.16 1.55 -4.56
CA ILE A 34 -4.14 0.27 -5.27
C ILE A 34 -3.84 0.53 -6.74
N GLU A 35 -2.91 -0.23 -7.30
CA GLU A 35 -2.64 -0.24 -8.75
C GLU A 35 -3.86 -0.76 -9.53
N GLU A 36 -4.25 -0.09 -10.62
CA GLU A 36 -5.42 -0.46 -11.44
C GLU A 36 -5.41 -1.92 -11.88
N LYS A 37 -4.25 -2.45 -12.29
CA LYS A 37 -4.14 -3.85 -12.73
C LYS A 37 -4.52 -4.83 -11.63
N LEU A 38 -4.09 -4.55 -10.39
CA LEU A 38 -4.46 -5.35 -9.23
C LEU A 38 -5.95 -5.20 -8.92
N LEU A 39 -6.48 -3.97 -8.99
CA LEU A 39 -7.89 -3.72 -8.77
C LEU A 39 -8.77 -4.52 -9.74
N GLN A 40 -8.45 -4.49 -11.04
CA GLN A 40 -9.16 -5.27 -12.07
C GLN A 40 -9.12 -6.78 -11.81
N GLN A 41 -8.01 -7.29 -11.26
CA GLN A 41 -7.89 -8.69 -10.88
C GLN A 41 -8.78 -9.03 -9.68
N LEU A 42 -8.78 -8.17 -8.66
CA LEU A 42 -9.59 -8.34 -7.45
C LEU A 42 -11.09 -8.29 -7.76
N GLU A 43 -11.53 -7.34 -8.59
CA GLU A 43 -12.93 -7.20 -9.01
C GLU A 43 -13.41 -8.43 -9.78
N LYS A 44 -12.61 -8.94 -10.72
CA LYS A 44 -12.95 -10.16 -11.47
C LYS A 44 -13.06 -11.40 -10.59
N ALA A 45 -12.19 -11.50 -9.59
CA ALA A 45 -12.15 -12.65 -8.70
C ALA A 45 -13.11 -12.54 -7.50
N GLN A 46 -13.78 -11.39 -7.31
CA GLN A 46 -14.57 -11.07 -6.11
C GLN A 46 -13.80 -11.29 -4.80
N ASN A 47 -12.48 -11.07 -4.82
CA ASN A 47 -11.58 -11.36 -3.71
C ASN A 47 -11.51 -10.17 -2.75
N TYR A 48 -12.54 -9.99 -1.93
CA TYR A 48 -12.58 -8.98 -0.87
C TYR A 48 -13.03 -9.57 0.47
N PRO A 49 -12.52 -9.05 1.61
CA PRO A 49 -11.44 -8.08 1.71
C PRO A 49 -10.09 -8.72 1.36
N TYR A 50 -9.25 -8.00 0.63
CA TYR A 50 -7.94 -8.52 0.23
C TYR A 50 -6.83 -8.00 1.15
N PRO A 51 -5.79 -8.81 1.42
CA PRO A 51 -4.62 -8.39 2.20
C PRO A 51 -3.70 -7.48 1.39
N HIS A 52 -3.33 -6.34 1.96
CA HIS A 52 -2.40 -5.37 1.40
C HIS A 52 -1.29 -5.08 2.41
N LEU A 53 -0.05 -5.43 2.03
CA LEU A 53 1.14 -5.11 2.81
C LEU A 53 1.64 -3.72 2.41
N HIS A 54 1.82 -2.84 3.40
CA HIS A 54 2.39 -1.51 3.20
C HIS A 54 3.65 -1.36 4.04
N LEU A 55 4.76 -0.97 3.40
CA LEU A 55 6.08 -0.78 3.99
C LEU A 55 6.41 0.71 4.03
N HIS A 56 6.76 1.25 5.20
CA HIS A 56 7.14 2.66 5.34
C HIS A 56 7.96 2.95 6.61
N GLY A 57 8.41 4.21 6.73
CA GLY A 57 9.02 4.75 7.93
C GLY A 57 10.53 4.55 8.08
N GLU A 58 11.06 5.12 9.16
CA GLU A 58 12.46 5.07 9.59
C GLU A 58 12.48 4.92 11.13
N PRO A 59 12.83 3.75 11.68
CA PRO A 59 13.24 2.52 10.99
C PRO A 59 12.11 1.90 10.15
N LEU A 60 12.48 1.17 9.10
CA LEU A 60 11.55 0.51 8.20
C LEU A 60 10.65 -0.48 8.95
N HIS A 61 9.34 -0.37 8.74
CA HIS A 61 8.35 -1.29 9.29
C HIS A 61 7.22 -1.56 8.28
N ALA A 62 6.49 -2.65 8.49
CA ALA A 62 5.32 -2.98 7.68
C ALA A 62 4.05 -3.03 8.49
N MET A 63 2.96 -2.84 7.78
CA MET A 63 1.62 -3.11 8.27
C MET A 63 0.83 -3.88 7.23
N LEU A 64 -0.07 -4.73 7.71
CA LEU A 64 -1.02 -5.47 6.92
C LEU A 64 -2.40 -4.82 7.05
N CYS A 65 -2.97 -4.43 5.92
CA CYS A 65 -4.31 -3.87 5.82
C CYS A 65 -5.23 -4.83 5.07
N TYR A 66 -6.48 -4.95 5.50
CA TYR A 66 -7.52 -5.66 4.76
C TYR A 66 -8.43 -4.65 4.10
N ILE A 67 -8.40 -4.55 2.78
CA ILE A 67 -9.17 -3.56 2.01
C ILE A 67 -10.34 -4.25 1.31
N ASP A 68 -11.53 -3.69 1.40
CA ASP A 68 -12.74 -4.22 0.78
C ASP A 68 -13.04 -3.61 -0.61
N GLY A 69 -14.15 -4.04 -1.21
CA GLY A 69 -14.60 -3.55 -2.53
C GLY A 69 -15.02 -2.08 -2.54
N ASP A 70 -15.35 -1.51 -1.38
CA ASP A 70 -15.67 -0.09 -1.22
C ASP A 70 -14.43 0.79 -1.03
N MET A 71 -13.22 0.21 -1.14
CA MET A 71 -11.94 0.86 -0.91
C MET A 71 -11.78 1.35 0.53
N ARG A 72 -12.28 0.58 1.50
CA ARG A 72 -12.16 0.85 2.93
C ARG A 72 -11.30 -0.21 3.60
N ILE A 73 -10.41 0.23 4.47
CA ILE A 73 -9.64 -0.67 5.33
C ILE A 73 -10.57 -1.16 6.45
N ARG A 74 -10.73 -2.48 6.55
CA ARG A 74 -11.56 -3.18 7.54
C ARG A 74 -10.77 -3.68 8.74
N GLY A 75 -9.45 -3.84 8.59
CA GLY A 75 -8.55 -4.22 9.66
C GLY A 75 -7.12 -3.82 9.35
N ILE A 76 -6.36 -3.52 10.40
CA ILE A 76 -4.95 -3.13 10.32
C ILE A 76 -4.17 -3.86 11.41
N SER A 77 -2.99 -4.34 11.07
CA SER A 77 -2.05 -4.95 12.02
C SER A 77 -0.62 -4.55 11.69
N GLY A 78 0.20 -4.37 12.72
CA GLY A 78 1.63 -4.16 12.58
C GLY A 78 2.36 -5.49 12.41
N ILE A 79 3.32 -5.55 11.49
CA ILE A 79 4.17 -6.72 11.29
C ILE A 79 5.42 -6.58 12.16
N LYS A 80 5.67 -7.59 13.01
CA LYS A 80 6.79 -7.58 13.98
C LYS A 80 8.14 -7.93 13.37
N SER A 81 8.16 -8.73 12.30
CA SER A 81 9.37 -9.20 11.63
C SER A 81 9.17 -9.23 10.13
N LEU A 82 10.19 -8.79 9.38
CA LEU A 82 10.23 -8.79 7.93
C LEU A 82 11.50 -9.48 7.47
N GLU A 83 11.34 -10.46 6.60
CA GLU A 83 12.45 -11.15 5.96
C GLU A 83 12.35 -10.93 4.45
N PHE A 84 13.48 -10.55 3.85
CA PHE A 84 13.59 -10.35 2.41
C PHE A 84 14.61 -11.34 1.87
N LEU A 85 14.22 -12.06 0.81
CA LEU A 85 15.17 -12.89 0.07
C LEU A 85 16.21 -11.97 -0.58
N ARG A 86 17.49 -12.24 -0.33
CA ARG A 86 18.61 -11.37 -0.75
C ARG A 86 19.12 -11.72 -2.14
N ASP A 87 18.20 -11.91 -3.08
CA ASP A 87 18.53 -12.12 -4.48
C ASP A 87 18.26 -10.86 -5.31
N THR A 88 18.89 -10.78 -6.48
CA THR A 88 18.79 -9.63 -7.38
C THR A 88 17.35 -9.36 -7.84
N ASN A 89 16.54 -10.40 -8.05
CA ASN A 89 15.17 -10.26 -8.54
C ASN A 89 14.27 -9.66 -7.45
N THR A 90 14.34 -10.20 -6.23
CA THR A 90 13.60 -9.70 -5.07
C THR A 90 13.94 -8.23 -4.79
N LEU A 91 15.23 -7.88 -4.80
CA LEU A 91 15.67 -6.49 -4.63
C LEU A 91 15.14 -5.57 -5.73
N GLN A 92 15.18 -5.98 -7.00
CA GLN A 92 14.64 -5.18 -8.10
C GLN A 92 13.12 -4.96 -7.97
N GLN A 93 12.37 -5.97 -7.53
CA GLN A 93 10.93 -5.83 -7.30
C GLN A 93 10.63 -4.86 -6.17
N ILE A 94 11.36 -4.96 -5.05
CA ILE A 94 11.22 -4.03 -3.92
C ILE A 94 11.56 -2.61 -4.36
N LEU A 95 12.68 -2.40 -5.05
CA LEU A 95 13.07 -1.06 -5.52
C LEU A 95 12.05 -0.46 -6.49
N ARG A 96 11.49 -1.26 -7.41
CA ARG A 96 10.41 -0.83 -8.32
C ARG A 96 9.15 -0.41 -7.55
N LYS A 97 8.78 -1.16 -6.53
CA LYS A 97 7.63 -0.82 -5.67
C LYS A 97 7.93 0.38 -4.77
N TRP A 98 9.16 0.51 -4.25
CA TRP A 98 9.55 1.59 -3.33
C TRP A 98 9.71 2.94 -4.04
N SER A 99 10.29 2.93 -5.23
CA SER A 99 10.37 4.13 -6.10
C SER A 99 8.99 4.57 -6.59
N ASN A 100 7.96 3.77 -6.36
CA ASN A 100 6.58 4.12 -6.63
C ASN A 100 5.86 4.44 -5.30
N PRO A 101 5.57 5.72 -4.97
CA PRO A 101 4.94 6.06 -3.68
C PRO A 101 3.52 5.52 -3.48
N TYR A 102 2.93 4.89 -4.53
CA TYR A 102 1.66 4.15 -4.51
C TYR A 102 1.68 3.01 -5.54
#